data_AF-A0A699TFM6-F1
#
_entry.id   AF-A0A699TFM6-F1
#
_cell.length_a   1.000
_cell.length_b   1.000
_cell.length_c   1.000
_cell.angle_alpha   90.00
_cell.angle_beta   90.00
_cell.angle_gamma   90.00
#
_symmetry.space_group_name_H-M   'P 1'
#
loop_
_entity.id
_entity.type
_entity.pdbx_description
1 polymer ?
#
loop_
_entity_poly.entity_id
_entity_poly.type
_entity_poly.pdbx_seq_one_letter_code
_entity_poly.pdbx_strand_id
1 'polypeptide(L)' 'GKSSCSGTEASNIPSSGAYSDSRGLPGIRKEVADFIGRRDGYPSDPELIYLTDGASKGVMQILQTVIRGSG' A
#
# COMPACT_ATOMS: atom_id res chain seq x y z
N GLY A 1 -45.54 -1.95 -8.74
CA GLY A 1 -44.99 -3.04 -7.91
C GLY A 1 -43.49 -2.99 -7.97
N LYS A 2 -42.84 -2.83 -6.80
CA LYS A 2 -41.49 -3.29 -6.43
C LYS A 2 -41.26 -2.83 -4.99
N SER A 3 -41.59 -3.71 -4.07
CA SER A 3 -41.12 -3.71 -2.68
C SER A 3 -39.66 -4.14 -2.66
N SER A 4 -38.80 -3.46 -1.91
CA SER A 4 -37.59 -4.11 -1.41
C SER A 4 -37.17 -3.46 -0.11
N CYS A 5 -37.19 -4.27 0.94
CA CYS A 5 -36.95 -3.93 2.32
C CYS A 5 -35.54 -3.36 2.52
N SER A 6 -35.43 -2.23 3.22
CA SER A 6 -34.17 -1.71 3.74
C SER A 6 -33.78 -2.50 5.00
N GLY A 7 -33.09 -3.63 4.77
CA GLY A 7 -32.53 -4.48 5.81
C GLY A 7 -31.01 -4.35 5.88
N THR A 8 -30.56 -3.79 7.00
CA THR A 8 -29.40 -4.20 7.80
C THR A 8 -27.97 -4.07 7.21
N GLU A 9 -27.20 -3.27 7.94
CA GLU A 9 -25.75 -3.09 7.98
C GLU A 9 -24.94 -4.32 7.53
N ALA A 10 -24.37 -4.26 6.33
CA ALA A 10 -23.19 -5.03 5.96
C ALA A 10 -22.01 -4.05 5.92
N SER A 11 -21.17 -4.15 6.95
CA SER A 11 -19.85 -3.54 7.07
C SER A 11 -19.16 -3.40 5.71
N ASN A 12 -18.84 -2.17 5.33
CA ASN A 12 -17.94 -1.85 4.23
C ASN A 12 -16.57 -2.51 4.46
N ILE A 13 -16.42 -3.76 4.02
CA ILE A 13 -15.12 -4.32 3.70
C ILE A 13 -14.91 -3.95 2.23
N PRO A 14 -14.16 -2.87 1.92
CA PRO A 14 -13.80 -2.60 0.54
C PRO A 14 -13.09 -3.84 0.00
N SER A 15 -13.65 -4.39 -1.06
CA SER A 15 -13.26 -5.68 -1.62
C SER A 15 -11.77 -5.71 -1.90
N SER A 16 -11.13 -6.84 -1.55
CA SER A 16 -9.74 -7.19 -1.86
C SER A 16 -9.41 -7.27 -3.37
N GLY A 17 -10.19 -6.60 -4.23
CA GLY A 17 -10.04 -6.55 -5.67
C GLY A 17 -10.16 -5.14 -6.28
N ALA A 18 -10.39 -4.08 -5.50
CA ALA A 18 -10.46 -2.73 -6.02
C ALA A 18 -9.06 -2.09 -6.01
N TYR A 19 -8.30 -2.28 -7.10
CA TYR A 19 -7.06 -1.57 -7.47
C TYR A 19 -6.24 -1.03 -6.29
N SER A 20 -5.30 -1.85 -5.81
CA SER A 20 -4.25 -1.35 -4.91
C SER A 20 -3.46 -0.23 -5.60
N ASP A 21 -3.11 0.80 -4.85
CA ASP A 21 -2.07 1.77 -5.26
C ASP A 21 -0.85 0.98 -5.76
N SER A 22 -0.15 1.46 -6.80
CA SER A 22 1.05 0.81 -7.33
C SER A 22 2.14 0.66 -6.27
N ARG A 23 2.06 1.46 -5.20
CA ARG A 23 2.90 1.40 -4.00
C ARG A 23 2.51 0.29 -3.02
N GLY A 24 1.34 -0.32 -3.21
CA GLY A 24 0.77 -1.36 -2.37
C GLY A 24 -0.30 -0.86 -1.39
N LEU A 25 -0.87 -1.81 -0.64
CA LEU A 25 -2.03 -1.57 0.23
C LEU A 25 -1.72 -0.52 1.32
N PRO A 26 -2.54 0.55 1.44
CA PRO A 26 -2.30 1.62 2.41
C PRO A 26 -2.16 1.13 3.87
N GLY A 27 -2.94 0.12 4.26
CA GLY A 27 -2.86 -0.47 5.60
C GLY A 27 -1.51 -1.12 5.90
N ILE A 28 -0.96 -1.86 4.94
CA ILE A 28 0.36 -2.51 5.08
C ILE A 28 1.46 -1.44 5.11
N ARG A 29 1.39 -0.42 4.25
CA ARG A 29 2.36 0.69 4.26
C ARG A 29 2.42 1.41 5.61
N LYS A 30 1.26 1.64 6.23
CA LYS A 30 1.17 2.22 7.58
C LYS A 30 1.87 1.33 8.63
N GLU A 31 1.61 0.04 8.62
CA GLU A 31 2.23 -0.90 9.56
C GLU A 31 3.77 -0.94 9.43
N VAL A 32 4.28 -0.92 8.20
CA VAL A 32 5.73 -0.83 7.94
C VAL A 32 6.30 0.50 8.43
N ALA A 33 5.61 1.63 8.20
CA ALA A 33 6.03 2.93 8.70
C ALA A 33 6.12 2.96 10.24
N ASP A 34 5.11 2.42 10.92
CA ASP A 34 5.09 2.31 12.38
C ASP A 34 6.21 1.39 12.89
N PHE A 35 6.51 0.30 12.16
CA PHE A 35 7.63 -0.59 12.49
C PHE A 35 8.99 0.11 12.36
N ILE A 36 9.22 0.81 11.26
CA ILE A 36 10.45 1.60 11.04
C ILE A 36 10.60 2.64 12.15
N GLY A 37 9.51 3.33 12.48
CA GLY A 37 9.54 4.36 13.53
C GLY A 37 9.85 3.81 14.92
N ARG A 38 9.31 2.64 15.28
CA ARG A 38 9.66 1.95 16.54
C ARG A 38 11.10 1.46 16.56
N ARG A 39 11.64 1.00 15.42
CA ARG A 39 13.00 0.47 15.31
C ARG A 39 14.06 1.57 15.37
N ASP A 40 13.83 2.67 14.65
CA ASP A 40 14.83 3.71 14.42
C ASP A 40 14.66 4.91 15.36
N GLY A 41 13.51 5.04 16.03
CA GLY A 41 13.21 6.16 16.93
C GLY A 41 12.83 7.47 16.22
N TYR A 42 12.64 7.44 14.90
CA TYR A 42 12.24 8.59 14.07
C TYR A 42 10.98 8.27 13.27
N PRO A 43 10.05 9.23 13.07
CA PRO A 43 8.84 8.98 12.31
C PRO A 43 9.16 8.61 10.85
N SER A 44 8.50 7.57 10.34
CA SER A 44 8.55 7.18 8.93
C SER A 44 7.25 7.54 8.24
N ASP A 45 7.32 8.02 7.00
CA ASP A 45 6.14 8.35 6.20
C ASP A 45 5.68 7.14 5.37
N PRO A 46 4.44 6.64 5.53
CA PRO A 46 3.92 5.54 4.73
C PRO A 46 3.80 5.86 3.23
N GLU A 47 3.76 7.14 2.83
CA GLU A 47 3.70 7.55 1.42
C GLU A 47 5.04 7.37 0.68
N LEU A 48 6.13 7.23 1.43
CA LEU A 48 7.48 6.94 0.92
C LEU A 48 7.78 5.43 0.86
N ILE A 49 6.84 4.58 1.27
CA ILE A 49 7.02 3.12 1.32
C ILE A 49 6.40 2.48 0.08
N TYR A 50 7.21 1.73 -0.67
CA TYR A 50 6.81 0.98 -1.85
C TYR A 50 6.93 -0.51 -1.56
N LEU A 51 5.80 -1.23 -1.62
CA LEU A 51 5.78 -2.67 -1.44
C LEU A 51 6.22 -3.34 -2.75
N THR A 52 7.26 -4.16 -2.67
CA THR A 52 7.78 -4.93 -3.81
C THR A 52 7.57 -6.42 -3.59
N ASP A 53 7.48 -7.17 -4.69
CA ASP A 53 7.45 -8.63 -4.67
C ASP A 53 8.86 -9.18 -4.39
N GLY A 54 9.32 -8.97 -3.15
CA GLY A 54 10.65 -9.30 -2.68
C GLY A 54 11.72 -8.24 -2.95
N ALA A 55 12.87 -8.40 -2.27
CA ALA A 55 13.99 -7.46 -2.32
C ALA A 55 14.62 -7.34 -3.71
N SER A 56 14.77 -8.47 -4.43
CA SER A 56 15.40 -8.50 -5.75
C SER A 56 14.69 -7.58 -6.76
N LYS A 57 13.35 -7.52 -6.72
CA LYS A 57 12.56 -6.62 -7.57
C LYS A 57 12.79 -5.16 -7.21
N GLY A 58 12.86 -4.83 -5.92
CA GLY A 58 13.17 -3.48 -5.45
C GLY A 58 14.56 -3.00 -5.89
N VAL A 59 15.59 -3.84 -5.75
CA VAL A 59 16.96 -3.50 -6.20
C VAL A 59 17.00 -3.27 -7.71
N MET A 60 16.34 -4.14 -8.50
CA MET A 60 16.26 -3.96 -9.94
C MET A 60 15.55 -2.66 -10.33
N GLN A 61 14.44 -2.32 -9.65
CA GLN A 61 13.72 -1.06 -9.90
C GLN A 61 14.59 0.16 -9.60
N ILE A 62 15.28 0.17 -8.45
CA ILE A 62 16.19 1.26 -8.08
C ILE A 62 17.31 1.40 -9.11
N LEU A 63 17.94 0.28 -9.49
CA LEU A 63 19.02 0.27 -10.47
C LEU A 63 18.55 0.77 -11.84
N GLN A 64 17.36 0.35 -12.27
CA GLN A 64 16.76 0.84 -13.51
C GLN A 64 16.47 2.34 -13.46
N THR A 65 15.94 2.85 -12.34
CA THR A 65 15.68 4.28 -12.15
C THR A 65 16.96 5.11 -12.20
N VAL A 66 18.04 4.65 -11.54
CA VAL A 66 19.32 5.36 -11.52
C VAL A 66 20.02 5.32 -12.87
N ILE A 67 20.06 4.15 -13.54
CA ILE A 67 20.75 4.01 -14.83
C ILE A 67 20.03 4.73 -15.96
N ARG A 68 18.68 4.72 -15.96
CA ARG A 68 17.89 5.41 -16.99
C ARG A 68 17.79 6.92 -16.77
N GLY A 69 18.28 7.43 -15.63
CA GLY A 69 18.52 8.84 -15.33
C GLY A 69 17.45 9.79 -15.85
N SER A 70 16.46 10.11 -15.01
CA SER A 70 15.58 11.29 -15.14
C SER A 70 15.32 11.74 -16.59
N GLY A 71 14.44 11.01 -17.29
CA GLY A 71 13.83 11.52 -18.52
C GLY A 71 12.74 12.52 -18.19
#